data_AF-A0A1D9QC93-F1
#
_entry.id   AF-A0A1D9QC93-F1
#
_cell.length_a   1.000
_cell.length_b   1.000
_cell.length_c   1.000
_cell.angle_alpha   90.00
_cell.angle_beta   90.00
_cell.angle_gamma   90.00
#
_symmetry.space_group_name_H-M   'P 1'
#
loop_
_entity.id
_entity.type
_entity.pdbx_description
1 polymer ?
#
loop_
_entity_poly.entity_id
_entity_poly.type
_entity_poly.pdbx_seq_one_letter_code
_entity_poly.pdbx_strand_id
1 'polypeptide(L)'
;MVQTLGKLPEPWWTMWENRSMFFDEDGEPKKIWRDGIIRANKFDLDEMIADVGAEDEEDDDPQRNCAMMLEPNGVKVPEGEALQMIDLLERILKWKPEERISIKEIMDHRWLL
;
A
#
# COMPACT_ATOMS: atom_id res chain seq x y z
N MET A 1 3.10 1.04 5.83
CA MET A 1 3.77 2.36 5.84
C MET A 1 5.29 2.19 5.81
N VAL A 2 5.99 1.77 6.87
CA VAL A 2 7.45 1.53 6.79
C VAL A 2 7.83 0.42 5.80
N GLN A 3 7.00 -0.61 5.71
CA GLN A 3 7.11 -1.70 4.72
C GLN A 3 7.10 -1.24 3.25
N THR A 4 6.60 -0.04 2.98
CA THR A 4 6.37 0.49 1.62
C THR A 4 7.16 1.77 1.37
N LEU A 5 7.18 2.67 2.34
CA LEU A 5 7.83 3.99 2.28
C LEU A 5 9.24 3.99 2.89
N GLY A 6 9.69 2.85 3.41
CA GLY A 6 10.97 2.71 4.10
C GLY A 6 10.99 3.32 5.49
N LYS A 7 12.21 3.57 5.99
CA LYS A 7 12.47 4.09 7.34
C LYS A 7 11.74 5.41 7.62
N LEU A 8 11.14 5.52 8.81
CA LEU A 8 10.59 6.81 9.27
C LEU A 8 11.72 7.84 9.44
N PRO A 9 11.46 9.13 9.18
CA PRO A 9 12.42 10.18 9.53
C PRO A 9 12.54 10.33 11.05
N GLU A 10 13.69 10.83 11.49
CA GLU A 10 13.90 11.19 12.90
C GLU A 10 13.06 12.42 13.28
N PRO A 11 12.56 12.51 14.52
CA PRO A 11 12.84 11.61 15.66
C PRO A 11 11.85 10.44 15.80
N TRP A 12 10.87 10.31 14.90
CA TRP A 12 9.80 9.32 15.03
C TRP A 12 10.31 7.88 14.98
N TRP A 13 11.37 7.63 14.22
CA TRP A 13 12.02 6.32 14.19
C TRP A 13 12.58 5.93 15.56
N THR A 14 13.34 6.83 16.19
CA THR A 14 13.92 6.55 17.51
C THR A 14 12.87 6.47 18.62
N MET A 15 11.77 7.22 18.52
CA MET A 15 10.67 7.16 19.49
C MET A 15 9.86 5.87 19.43
N TRP A 16 9.92 5.12 18.33
CA TRP A 16 9.16 3.88 18.19
C TRP A 16 9.86 2.69 18.86
N GLU A 17 9.58 2.47 20.15
CA GLU A 17 10.23 1.43 20.97
C GLU A 17 10.09 0.00 20.40
N ASN A 18 8.90 -0.33 19.89
CA ASN A 18 8.61 -1.66 19.35
C ASN A 18 9.13 -1.88 17.92
N ARG A 19 9.77 -0.88 17.27
CA ARG A 19 10.26 -1.02 15.88
C ARG A 19 11.21 -2.20 15.72
N SER A 20 12.05 -2.44 16.74
CA SER A 20 13.06 -3.49 16.75
C SER A 20 12.47 -4.89 16.71
N MET A 21 11.17 -5.06 16.95
CA MET A 21 10.49 -6.36 16.78
C MET A 21 10.21 -6.68 15.30
N PHE A 22 10.12 -5.67 14.45
CA PHE A 22 9.66 -5.78 13.07
C PHE A 22 10.74 -5.42 12.05
N PHE A 23 11.53 -4.38 12.33
CA PHE A 23 12.51 -3.80 11.44
C PHE A 23 13.91 -3.74 12.10
N ASP A 24 14.95 -3.63 11.29
CA ASP A 24 16.32 -3.34 11.74
C ASP A 24 16.54 -1.83 11.95
N GLU A 25 17.80 -1.39 12.07
CA GLU A 25 18.14 0.04 12.26
C GLU A 25 17.98 0.86 10.96
N ASP A 26 18.07 0.20 9.81
CA ASP A 26 17.96 0.80 8.48
C ASP A 26 16.51 0.87 8.00
N GLY A 27 15.59 0.23 8.73
CA GLY A 27 14.16 0.20 8.42
C GLY A 27 13.75 -0.95 7.51
N GLU A 28 14.66 -1.91 7.29
CA GLU A 28 14.37 -3.11 6.52
C GLU A 28 13.65 -4.15 7.41
N PRO A 29 12.66 -4.88 6.88
CA PRO A 29 11.97 -5.91 7.65
C PRO A 29 12.93 -7.03 8.05
N LYS A 30 12.78 -7.52 9.28
CA LYS A 30 13.56 -8.68 9.72
C LYS A 30 13.20 -9.90 8.87
N LYS A 31 14.18 -10.75 8.55
CA LYS A 31 13.94 -11.96 7.74
C LYS A 31 13.63 -13.21 8.56
N ILE A 32 13.97 -13.19 9.85
CA ILE A 32 13.91 -14.34 10.74
C ILE A 32 13.30 -13.88 12.07
N TRP A 33 12.14 -14.44 12.41
CA TRP A 33 11.52 -14.29 13.73
C TRP A 33 11.67 -15.58 14.52
N ARG A 34 11.73 -15.45 15.85
CA ARG A 34 11.92 -16.58 16.78
C ARG A 34 10.86 -17.67 16.61
N ASP A 35 9.65 -17.28 16.22
CA ASP A 35 8.51 -18.18 16.10
C ASP A 35 8.25 -18.62 14.64
N GLY A 36 9.11 -18.22 13.69
CA GLY A 36 8.93 -18.49 12.25
C GLY A 36 7.80 -17.71 11.57
N ILE A 37 7.00 -16.95 12.32
CA ILE A 37 5.91 -16.12 11.79
C ILE A 37 6.47 -14.84 11.18
N ILE A 38 6.21 -14.61 9.90
CA ILE A 38 6.57 -13.38 9.20
C ILE A 38 5.66 -12.25 9.68
N ARG A 39 6.25 -11.22 10.30
CA ARG A 39 5.48 -10.09 10.87
C ARG A 39 5.55 -8.82 10.03
N ALA A 40 6.54 -8.70 9.17
CA ALA A 40 6.70 -7.56 8.27
C ALA A 40 7.37 -8.01 6.97
N ASN A 41 6.76 -7.70 5.84
CA ASN A 41 7.34 -7.86 4.51
C ASN A 41 7.48 -6.50 3.85
N LYS A 42 8.53 -6.33 3.05
CA LYS A 42 8.66 -5.13 2.22
C LYS A 42 7.78 -5.35 0.99
N PHE A 43 7.04 -4.32 0.60
CA PHE A 43 6.17 -4.36 -0.57
C PHE A 43 6.27 -3.02 -1.28
N ASP A 44 6.42 -3.07 -2.59
CA ASP A 44 6.36 -1.88 -3.42
C ASP A 44 4.89 -1.56 -3.77
N LEU A 45 4.58 -0.28 -3.97
CA LEU A 45 3.21 0.13 -4.33
C LEU A 45 2.76 -0.52 -5.64
N ASP A 46 3.69 -0.74 -6.56
CA ASP A 46 3.44 -1.39 -7.86
C ASP A 46 2.96 -2.84 -7.68
N GLU A 47 3.65 -3.61 -6.83
CA GLU A 47 3.26 -4.99 -6.50
C GLU A 47 1.87 -5.04 -5.85
N MET A 48 1.62 -4.14 -4.88
CA MET A 48 0.34 -4.09 -4.17
C MET A 48 -0.84 -3.79 -5.13
N ILE A 49 -0.60 -3.00 -6.17
CA ILE A 49 -1.63 -2.65 -7.15
C ILE A 49 -1.80 -3.78 -8.17
N ALA A 50 -0.70 -4.44 -8.56
CA ALA A 50 -0.75 -5.61 -9.43
C ALA A 50 -1.51 -6.80 -8.79
N ASP A 51 -1.49 -6.89 -7.46
CA ASP A 51 -2.21 -7.92 -6.70
C ASP A 51 -3.74 -7.69 -6.66
N VAL A 52 -4.24 -6.48 -6.95
CA VAL A 52 -5.68 -6.22 -7.03
C VAL A 52 -6.32 -7.14 -8.07
N GLY A 53 -7.33 -7.92 -7.67
CA GLY A 53 -7.96 -8.94 -8.52
C GLY A 53 -7.08 -10.15 -8.86
N ALA A 54 -5.93 -10.38 -8.18
CA ALA A 54 -5.07 -11.55 -8.41
C ALA A 54 -5.55 -12.78 -7.64
N GLU A 55 -6.00 -12.53 -6.42
CA GLU A 55 -6.29 -13.52 -5.40
C GLU A 55 -7.79 -13.66 -5.15
N ASP A 56 -8.63 -13.33 -6.13
CA ASP A 56 -10.07 -13.45 -5.97
C ASP A 56 -10.46 -14.94 -5.92
N GLU A 57 -10.56 -15.48 -4.70
CA GLU A 57 -10.69 -16.93 -4.42
C GLU A 57 -12.10 -17.51 -4.65
N GLU A 58 -13.15 -16.69 -4.80
CA GLU A 58 -14.53 -17.18 -4.89
C GLU A 58 -15.04 -17.26 -6.34
N ASP A 59 -15.49 -18.44 -6.79
CA ASP A 59 -16.39 -18.57 -7.94
C ASP A 59 -17.57 -17.59 -7.74
N ASP A 60 -17.77 -16.69 -8.71
CA ASP A 60 -18.74 -15.59 -8.72
C ASP A 60 -20.15 -16.09 -8.28
N ASP A 61 -20.47 -16.04 -6.98
CA ASP A 61 -21.75 -16.51 -6.43
C ASP A 61 -22.85 -15.46 -6.74
N PRO A 62 -23.72 -15.70 -7.73
CA PRO A 62 -24.68 -14.70 -8.17
C PRO A 62 -25.76 -14.41 -7.12
N GLN A 63 -25.88 -15.23 -6.07
CA GLN A 63 -26.86 -15.06 -4.99
C GLN A 63 -26.35 -14.21 -3.83
N ARG A 64 -25.03 -14.04 -3.67
CA ARG A 64 -24.44 -13.08 -2.73
C ARG A 64 -24.28 -11.68 -3.32
N ASN A 65 -24.74 -11.48 -4.56
CA ASN A 65 -24.40 -10.34 -5.40
C ASN A 65 -24.59 -8.96 -4.76
N CYS A 66 -23.48 -8.49 -4.20
CA CYS A 66 -23.00 -7.14 -4.43
C CYS A 66 -22.53 -6.93 -5.89
N ALA A 67 -22.49 -7.94 -6.78
CA ALA A 67 -21.92 -7.77 -8.14
C ALA A 67 -22.72 -6.91 -9.11
N MET A 68 -23.82 -6.27 -8.69
CA MET A 68 -24.33 -5.11 -9.45
C MET A 68 -23.62 -3.80 -9.08
N MET A 69 -22.86 -3.78 -7.98
CA MET A 69 -22.14 -2.61 -7.44
C MET A 69 -20.62 -2.77 -7.48
N LEU A 70 -20.10 -3.99 -7.65
CA LEU A 70 -18.67 -4.31 -7.72
C LEU A 70 -18.30 -4.85 -9.10
N GLU A 71 -17.02 -4.77 -9.44
CA GLU A 71 -16.45 -5.33 -10.66
C GLU A 71 -16.46 -6.87 -10.66
N PRO A 72 -16.46 -7.51 -11.84
CA PRO A 72 -16.29 -8.95 -11.95
C PRO A 72 -14.99 -9.43 -11.28
N ASN A 73 -15.02 -10.66 -10.76
CA ASN A 73 -13.84 -11.33 -10.22
C ASN A 73 -12.69 -11.31 -11.25
N GLY A 74 -11.48 -11.01 -10.78
CA GLY A 74 -10.26 -11.10 -11.59
C GLY A 74 -10.00 -9.86 -12.44
N VAL A 75 -10.83 -8.81 -12.30
CA VAL A 75 -10.58 -7.53 -12.97
C VAL A 75 -9.32 -6.91 -12.38
N LYS A 76 -8.35 -6.71 -13.28
CA LYS A 76 -7.06 -6.08 -12.98
C LYS A 76 -7.13 -4.58 -13.23
N VAL A 77 -6.38 -3.83 -12.41
CA VAL A 77 -6.15 -2.42 -12.67
C VAL A 77 -5.33 -2.29 -13.96
N PRO A 78 -5.82 -1.55 -14.97
CA PRO A 78 -5.04 -1.29 -16.18
C PRO A 78 -3.73 -0.60 -15.86
N GLU A 79 -2.63 -0.94 -16.56
CA GLU A 79 -1.30 -0.39 -16.30
C GLU A 79 -1.26 1.15 -16.29
N GLY A 80 -1.98 1.79 -17.22
CA GLY A 80 -2.06 3.24 -17.30
C GLY A 80 -2.80 3.88 -16.12
N GLU A 81 -3.76 3.18 -15.53
CA GLU A 81 -4.48 3.62 -14.33
C GLU A 81 -3.63 3.37 -13.08
N ALA A 82 -2.98 2.20 -13.00
CA ALA A 82 -2.06 1.84 -11.92
C ALA A 82 -0.97 2.91 -11.76
N LEU A 83 -0.33 3.33 -12.85
CA LEU A 83 0.68 4.40 -12.82
C LEU A 83 0.15 5.73 -12.26
N GLN A 84 -1.09 6.09 -12.60
CA GLN A 84 -1.71 7.31 -12.11
C GLN A 84 -2.09 7.19 -10.62
N MET A 85 -2.51 6.00 -10.20
CA MET A 85 -2.80 5.72 -8.80
C MET A 85 -1.53 5.75 -7.95
N ILE A 86 -0.43 5.16 -8.44
CA ILE A 86 0.89 5.20 -7.79
C ILE A 86 1.34 6.65 -7.62
N ASP A 87 1.31 7.47 -8.68
CA ASP A 87 1.71 8.89 -8.61
C ASP A 87 0.89 9.66 -7.56
N LEU A 88 -0.43 9.40 -7.46
CA LEU A 88 -1.26 10.00 -6.44
C LEU A 88 -0.85 9.54 -5.02
N LEU A 89 -0.72 8.23 -4.82
CA LEU A 89 -0.38 7.64 -3.52
C LEU A 89 0.99 8.08 -3.04
N GLU A 90 1.98 8.19 -3.93
CA GLU A 90 3.32 8.68 -3.60
C GLU A 90 3.32 10.14 -3.11
N ARG A 91 2.39 10.96 -3.61
CA ARG A 91 2.24 12.36 -3.23
C ARG A 91 1.44 12.54 -1.93
N ILE A 92 0.46 11.66 -1.68
CA ILE A 92 -0.35 11.70 -0.45
C ILE A 92 0.40 11.07 0.73
N LEU A 93 1.14 9.97 0.51
CA LEU A 93 1.77 9.18 1.56
C LEU A 93 3.19 9.64 1.92
N LYS A 94 3.44 10.96 1.93
CA LYS A 94 4.70 11.49 2.46
C LYS A 94 4.72 11.44 3.99
N TRP A 95 5.90 11.18 4.56
CA TRP A 95 6.09 11.12 6.01
C TRP A 95 5.76 12.46 6.67
N LYS A 96 6.28 13.55 6.13
CA LYS A 96 5.97 14.89 6.62
C LYS A 96 4.67 15.38 6.03
N PRO A 97 3.72 15.87 6.85
CA PRO A 97 2.46 16.37 6.34
C PRO A 97 2.63 17.58 5.43
N GLU A 98 3.67 18.39 5.63
CA GLU A 98 3.94 19.58 4.82
C GLU A 98 4.43 19.25 3.40
N GLU A 99 4.94 18.04 3.17
CA GLU A 99 5.38 17.56 1.87
C GLU A 99 4.24 16.89 1.09
N ARG A 100 3.06 16.73 1.70
CA ARG A 100 1.90 16.11 1.06
C ARG A 100 1.21 17.09 0.11
N ILE A 101 0.71 16.54 -0.98
CA ILE A 101 -0.16 17.25 -1.92
C ILE A 101 -1.41 17.80 -1.23
N SER A 102 -1.85 18.99 -1.63
CA SER A 102 -3.04 19.62 -1.05
C SER A 102 -4.34 19.00 -1.61
N ILE A 103 -5.45 19.17 -0.88
CA ILE A 103 -6.77 18.67 -1.33
C ILE A 103 -7.16 19.23 -2.70
N LYS A 104 -6.80 20.48 -3.01
CA LYS A 104 -7.11 21.09 -4.31
C LYS A 104 -6.39 20.37 -5.45
N GLU A 105 -5.11 20.07 -5.25
CA GLU A 105 -4.31 19.36 -6.25
C GLU A 105 -4.67 17.88 -6.35
N ILE A 106 -5.14 17.26 -5.25
CA ILE A 106 -5.71 15.90 -5.28
C ILE A 106 -6.96 15.89 -6.18
N MET A 107 -7.87 16.86 -6.01
CA MET A 107 -9.11 16.92 -6.81
C MET A 107 -8.84 17.09 -8.31
N ASP A 108 -7.76 17.78 -8.68
CA ASP A 108 -7.36 17.96 -10.07
C ASP A 108 -6.46 16.81 -10.60
N HIS A 109 -6.22 15.76 -9.80
CA HIS A 109 -5.35 14.67 -10.17
C HIS A 109 -5.97 13.76 -11.23
N ARG A 110 -5.18 13.34 -12.22
CA ARG A 110 -5.64 12.54 -13.36
C ARG A 110 -6.26 11.19 -13.01
N TRP A 111 -5.92 10.65 -11.84
CA TRP A 111 -6.53 9.41 -11.35
C TRP A 111 -8.00 9.59 -10.92
N LEU A 112 -8.40 10.80 -10.51
CA LEU A 112 -9.78 11.12 -10.12
C LEU A 112 -10.63 11.69 -11.26
N LEU A 113 -10.04 11.89 -12.45
CA LEU A 113 -10.66 12.52 -13.63
C LEU A 113 -10.89 11.50 -14.75
#